data_AF-A0A7U4K161-F1
#
_entry.id   AF-A0A7U4K161-F1
#
_cell.length_a   1.000
_cell.length_b   1.000
_cell.length_c   1.000
_cell.angle_alpha   90.00
_cell.angle_beta   90.00
_cell.angle_gamma   90.00
#
_symmetry.space_group_name_H-M   'P 1'
#
loop_
_entity.id
_entity.type
_entity.pdbx_description
1 polymer ?
#
loop_
_entity_poly.entity_id
_entity_poly.type
_entity_poly.pdbx_seq_one_letter_code
_entity_poly.pdbx_strand_id
1 'polypeptide(L)'
;MHTINEYINEKRPVIDDGCDHGPAIIDRINQAARARLRVPYVPAPKLDKVAEPVIEHGAMVKIGNRISYGRRVMTGIYELQRLGRSPQRISVMLKMPLDRVEHILKADTSVRLELLNKVKAGPLPSEPNIMKRLAAESRA
;
A
#
# COMPACT_ATOMS: atom_id res chain seq x y z
N MET A 1 -41.07 16.31 5.31
CA MET A 1 -40.73 15.50 4.12
C MET A 1 -39.27 15.11 4.28
N HIS A 2 -38.96 13.86 4.64
CA HIS A 2 -37.57 13.42 4.79
C HIS A 2 -36.90 13.34 3.42
N THR A 3 -35.68 13.86 3.32
CA THR A 3 -34.89 13.82 2.09
C THR A 3 -34.29 12.43 1.88
N ILE A 4 -34.02 12.02 0.64
CA ILE A 4 -33.42 10.71 0.32
C ILE A 4 -32.08 10.50 1.06
N ASN A 5 -31.34 11.57 1.25
CA ASN A 5 -30.07 11.57 2.00
C ASN A 5 -30.24 11.27 3.49
N GLU A 6 -31.41 11.58 4.08
CA GLU A 6 -31.71 11.22 5.48
C GLU A 6 -31.93 9.71 5.63
N TYR A 7 -32.56 9.05 4.65
CA TYR A 7 -32.79 7.59 4.68
C TYR A 7 -31.51 6.76 4.52
N ILE A 8 -30.56 7.23 3.71
CA ILE A 8 -29.28 6.52 3.49
C ILE A 8 -28.40 6.58 4.74
N ASN A 9 -28.47 7.68 5.50
CA ASN A 9 -27.68 7.89 6.71
C ASN A 9 -28.38 7.44 8.00
N GLU A 10 -29.61 6.94 7.90
CA GLU A 10 -30.36 6.40 9.03
C GLU A 10 -29.69 5.12 9.54
N LYS A 11 -29.01 5.20 10.69
CA LYS A 11 -28.52 4.01 11.39
C LYS A 11 -29.70 3.28 12.01
N ARG A 12 -30.28 2.36 11.26
CA ARG A 12 -31.29 1.44 11.79
C ARG A 12 -30.61 0.45 12.75
N PRO A 13 -31.11 0.30 13.98
CA PRO A 13 -30.64 -0.78 14.84
C PRO A 13 -31.00 -2.10 14.16
N VAL A 14 -29.97 -2.85 13.75
CA VAL A 14 -30.15 -4.23 13.33
C VAL A 14 -30.40 -5.02 14.60
N ILE A 15 -31.67 -5.29 14.88
CA ILE A 15 -32.08 -6.16 15.99
C ILE A 15 -32.06 -7.58 15.43
N ASP A 16 -31.18 -8.41 15.98
CA ASP A 16 -31.20 -9.85 15.73
C ASP A 16 -32.42 -10.44 16.47
N ASP A 17 -33.32 -11.10 15.73
CA ASP A 17 -34.51 -11.73 16.30
C ASP A 17 -34.20 -13.07 16.97
N GLY A 18 -32.95 -13.54 16.88
CA GLY A 18 -32.48 -14.78 17.50
C GLY A 18 -33.01 -16.04 16.83
N CYS A 19 -33.68 -15.92 15.67
CA CYS A 19 -34.18 -17.04 14.90
C CYS A 19 -33.20 -17.46 13.79
N ASP A 20 -33.06 -18.77 13.59
CA ASP A 20 -32.27 -19.28 12.46
C ASP A 20 -33.10 -19.23 11.16
N HIS A 21 -32.89 -18.16 10.38
CA HIS A 21 -33.50 -18.00 9.05
C HIS A 21 -32.71 -18.69 7.94
N GLY A 22 -31.62 -19.38 8.26
CA GLY A 22 -30.76 -20.08 7.30
C GLY A 22 -31.52 -20.97 6.31
N PRO A 23 -32.44 -21.84 6.76
CA PRO A 23 -33.22 -22.69 5.86
C PRO A 23 -34.04 -21.91 4.83
N ALA A 24 -34.76 -20.87 5.27
CA ALA A 24 -35.60 -20.05 4.40
C ALA A 24 -34.78 -19.27 3.34
N ILE A 25 -33.58 -18.82 3.72
CA ILE A 25 -32.65 -18.15 2.81
C ILE A 25 -32.14 -19.13 1.75
N ILE A 26 -31.72 -20.34 2.14
CA ILE A 26 -31.21 -21.38 1.24
C ILE A 26 -32.30 -21.82 0.26
N ASP A 27 -33.53 -22.00 0.73
CA ASP A 27 -34.66 -22.38 -0.13
C ASP A 27 -34.96 -21.32 -1.19
N ARG A 28 -34.95 -20.04 -0.80
CA ARG A 28 -35.16 -18.92 -1.73
C ARG A 28 -34.05 -18.84 -2.79
N ILE A 29 -32.79 -19.06 -2.39
CA ILE A 29 -31.64 -19.09 -3.31
C ILE A 29 -31.80 -20.23 -4.32
N ASN A 30 -32.19 -21.42 -3.85
CA ASN A 30 -32.43 -22.58 -4.72
C ASN A 30 -33.62 -22.37 -5.66
N GLN A 31 -34.70 -21.75 -5.19
CA GLN A 31 -35.86 -21.42 -6.02
C GLN A 31 -35.46 -20.46 -7.16
N ALA A 32 -34.68 -19.42 -6.85
CA ALA A 32 -34.18 -18.47 -7.84
C ALA A 32 -33.24 -19.14 -8.87
N ALA A 33 -32.35 -20.03 -8.42
CA ALA A 33 -31.46 -20.78 -9.30
C ALA A 33 -32.24 -21.70 -10.26
N ARG A 34 -33.23 -22.44 -9.74
CA ARG A 34 -34.11 -23.29 -10.56
C ARG A 34 -34.91 -22.49 -11.58
N ALA A 35 -35.41 -21.32 -11.21
CA ALA A 35 -36.16 -20.45 -12.13
C ALA A 35 -35.30 -19.94 -13.29
N ARG A 36 -34.02 -19.65 -13.04
CA ARG A 36 -33.11 -19.07 -14.05
C ARG A 36 -32.41 -20.12 -14.91
N LEU A 37 -31.88 -21.17 -14.29
CA LEU A 37 -30.96 -22.12 -14.93
C LEU A 37 -31.48 -23.56 -14.91
N ARG A 38 -32.65 -23.82 -14.30
CA ARG A 38 -33.21 -25.17 -14.09
C ARG A 38 -32.28 -26.13 -13.35
N VAL A 39 -31.33 -25.61 -12.59
CA VAL A 39 -30.40 -26.37 -11.75
C VAL A 39 -30.47 -25.87 -10.29
N PRO A 40 -30.11 -26.72 -9.31
CA PRO A 40 -29.90 -26.29 -7.93
C PRO A 40 -28.82 -25.20 -7.83
N TYR A 41 -28.85 -24.41 -6.76
CA TYR A 41 -27.78 -23.44 -6.51
C TYR A 41 -26.48 -24.15 -6.17
N VAL A 42 -25.42 -23.83 -6.90
CA VAL A 42 -24.06 -24.28 -6.62
C VAL A 42 -23.23 -23.05 -6.28
N PRO A 43 -22.69 -22.91 -5.06
CA PRO A 43 -21.83 -21.79 -4.72
C PRO A 43 -20.57 -21.82 -5.60
N ALA A 44 -20.11 -20.65 -6.02
CA ALA A 44 -18.87 -20.55 -6.77
C ALA A 44 -17.70 -21.15 -5.95
N PRO A 45 -16.79 -21.90 -6.57
CA PRO A 45 -15.58 -22.37 -5.90
C PRO A 45 -14.85 -21.18 -5.27
N LYS A 46 -14.39 -21.34 -4.02
CA LYS A 46 -13.48 -20.35 -3.43
C LYS A 46 -12.25 -20.27 -4.33
N LEU A 47 -11.87 -19.07 -4.75
CA LEU A 47 -10.65 -18.89 -5.51
C LEU A 47 -9.46 -19.28 -4.64
N ASP A 48 -8.58 -20.11 -5.17
CA ASP A 48 -7.32 -20.43 -4.52
C ASP A 48 -6.47 -19.16 -4.41
N LYS A 49 -5.85 -18.97 -3.26
CA LYS A 49 -4.89 -17.88 -3.07
C LYS A 49 -3.65 -18.22 -3.87
N VAL A 50 -3.51 -17.60 -5.05
CA VAL A 50 -2.38 -17.85 -5.99
C VAL A 50 -1.05 -17.29 -5.46
N ALA A 51 -1.10 -16.29 -4.58
CA ALA A 51 0.10 -15.74 -3.94
C ALA A 51 -0.21 -15.22 -2.53
N GLU A 52 0.73 -15.43 -1.61
CA GLU A 52 0.79 -14.66 -0.38
C GLU A 52 1.45 -13.32 -0.68
N PRO A 53 0.88 -12.18 -0.25
CA PRO A 53 1.55 -10.90 -0.40
C PRO A 53 2.86 -10.97 0.40
N VAL A 54 3.99 -10.70 -0.27
CA VAL A 54 5.29 -10.63 0.41
C VAL A 54 5.25 -9.41 1.34
N ILE A 55 4.93 -9.65 2.61
CA ILE A 55 5.04 -8.65 3.67
C ILE A 55 6.53 -8.56 4.01
N GLU A 56 7.30 -7.84 3.20
CA GLU A 56 8.71 -7.65 3.48
C GLU A 56 8.88 -6.73 4.71
N HIS A 57 9.21 -7.32 5.86
CA HIS A 57 9.60 -6.65 7.10
C HIS A 57 10.96 -5.97 6.96
N GLY A 58 11.00 -4.79 6.34
CA GLY A 58 12.16 -3.91 6.32
C GLY A 58 12.07 -2.85 7.42
N ALA A 59 13.23 -2.37 7.91
CA ALA A 59 13.27 -1.20 8.77
C ALA A 59 12.55 -0.03 8.07
N MET A 60 11.55 0.57 8.72
CA MET A 60 10.81 1.71 8.17
C MET A 60 11.30 3.00 8.84
N VAL A 61 11.68 3.98 8.02
CA VAL A 61 12.05 5.33 8.48
C VAL A 61 10.93 6.28 8.06
N LYS A 62 10.33 7.00 9.00
CA LYS A 62 9.23 7.93 8.71
C LYS A 62 9.78 9.30 8.30
N ILE A 63 10.27 9.45 7.06
CA ILE A 63 10.67 10.78 6.55
C ILE A 63 9.42 11.63 6.26
N GLY A 64 8.38 10.99 5.72
CA GLY A 64 7.10 11.65 5.42
C GLY A 64 7.12 12.49 4.14
N ASN A 65 6.02 13.19 3.88
CA ASN A 65 5.92 14.14 2.77
C ASN A 65 6.46 15.52 3.20
N ARG A 66 7.47 16.03 2.48
CA ARG A 66 8.09 17.34 2.72
C ARG A 66 8.06 18.17 1.44
N ILE A 67 8.01 19.51 1.58
CA ILE A 67 8.09 20.45 0.44
C ILE A 67 9.42 20.26 -0.31
N SER A 68 10.50 20.06 0.45
CA SER A 68 11.83 19.76 -0.07
C SER A 68 12.52 18.72 0.80
N TYR A 69 13.41 17.94 0.18
CA TYR A 69 14.23 16.94 0.85
C TYR A 69 15.68 17.42 0.88
N GLY A 70 16.33 17.31 2.04
CA GLY A 70 17.74 17.69 2.19
C GLY A 70 18.68 16.79 1.40
N ARG A 71 19.93 17.25 1.22
CA ARG A 71 20.99 16.49 0.51
C ARG A 71 21.18 15.09 1.08
N ARG A 72 21.16 14.92 2.41
CA ARG A 72 21.35 13.63 3.08
C ARG A 72 20.24 12.62 2.73
N VAL A 73 18.99 13.07 2.68
CA VAL A 73 17.86 12.23 2.28
C VAL A 73 17.98 11.82 0.81
N MET A 74 18.29 12.77 -0.08
CA MET A 74 18.52 12.48 -1.50
C MET A 74 19.67 11.48 -1.71
N THR A 75 20.79 11.65 -1.00
CA THR A 75 21.91 10.68 -1.03
C THR A 75 21.46 9.28 -0.63
N GLY A 76 20.72 9.14 0.47
CA GLY A 76 20.23 7.84 0.92
C GLY A 76 19.27 7.19 -0.08
N ILE A 77 18.44 7.96 -0.78
CA ILE A 77 17.58 7.46 -1.85
C ILE A 77 18.41 6.88 -3.01
N TYR A 78 19.47 7.57 -3.45
CA TYR A 78 20.35 7.04 -4.50
C TYR A 78 21.14 5.81 -4.06
N GLU A 79 21.58 5.77 -2.79
CA GLU A 79 22.27 4.59 -2.24
C GLU A 79 21.33 3.37 -2.22
N LEU A 80 20.06 3.55 -1.82
CA LEU A 80 19.05 2.48 -1.86
C LEU A 80 18.76 2.00 -3.29
N GLN A 81 18.69 2.92 -4.26
CA GLN A 81 18.53 2.52 -5.66
C GLN A 81 19.75 1.74 -6.17
N ARG A 82 20.97 2.15 -5.78
CA ARG A 82 22.21 1.44 -6.15
C ARG A 82 22.25 0.02 -5.57
N LEU A 83 21.63 -0.22 -4.42
CA LEU A 83 21.44 -1.56 -3.85
C LEU A 83 20.36 -2.40 -4.56
N GLY A 84 19.73 -1.89 -5.62
CA GLY A 84 18.71 -2.59 -6.39
C GLY A 84 17.30 -2.47 -5.84
N ARG A 85 17.05 -1.58 -4.87
CA ARG A 85 15.69 -1.35 -4.37
C ARG A 85 14.86 -0.55 -5.38
N SER A 86 13.65 -1.03 -5.66
CA SER A 86 12.73 -0.36 -6.58
C SER A 86 12.23 0.97 -5.99
N PRO A 87 11.83 1.94 -6.84
CA PRO A 87 11.26 3.22 -6.36
C PRO A 87 10.04 3.02 -5.44
N GLN A 88 9.20 2.03 -5.74
CA GLN A 88 8.03 1.65 -4.92
C GLN A 88 8.46 1.12 -3.55
N ARG A 89 9.57 0.38 -3.50
CA ARG A 89 10.09 -0.11 -2.23
C ARG A 89 10.64 1.03 -1.38
N ILE A 90 11.40 1.93 -2.00
CA ILE A 90 11.99 3.10 -1.32
C ILE A 90 10.88 4.02 -0.78
N SER A 91 9.81 4.25 -1.55
CA SER A 91 8.68 5.08 -1.09
C SER A 91 8.01 4.51 0.16
N VAL A 92 7.79 3.20 0.20
CA VAL A 92 7.25 2.50 1.38
C VAL A 92 8.23 2.54 2.55
N MET A 93 9.52 2.25 2.32
CA MET A 93 10.56 2.25 3.37
C MET A 93 10.72 3.62 4.05
N LEU A 94 10.60 4.70 3.28
CA LEU A 94 10.79 6.08 3.77
C LEU A 94 9.48 6.81 4.11
N LYS A 95 8.33 6.16 3.88
CA LYS A 95 6.98 6.77 3.94
C LYS A 95 6.88 8.07 3.15
N MET A 96 7.43 8.07 1.94
CA MET A 96 7.43 9.21 1.02
C MET A 96 6.47 8.94 -0.15
N PRO A 97 5.90 9.98 -0.79
CA PRO A 97 5.14 9.80 -2.03
C PRO A 97 6.03 9.22 -3.15
N LEU A 98 5.50 8.28 -3.92
CA LEU A 98 6.23 7.59 -4.99
C LEU A 98 6.73 8.55 -6.07
N ASP A 99 5.85 9.44 -6.50
CA ASP A 99 6.07 10.54 -7.42
C ASP A 99 7.25 11.44 -7.01
N ARG A 100 7.44 11.67 -5.70
CA ARG A 100 8.61 12.40 -5.19
C ARG A 100 9.90 11.60 -5.27
N VAL A 101 9.85 10.30 -4.96
CA VAL A 101 11.01 9.41 -5.08
C VAL A 101 11.45 9.32 -6.54
N GLU A 102 10.53 9.03 -7.46
CA GLU A 102 10.82 8.97 -8.90
C GLU A 102 11.41 10.28 -9.43
N HIS A 103 10.84 11.42 -9.03
CA HIS A 103 11.37 12.72 -9.42
C HIS A 103 12.80 12.96 -8.90
N ILE A 104 13.12 12.52 -7.69
CA ILE A 104 14.51 12.59 -7.18
C ILE A 104 15.41 11.70 -8.02
N LEU A 105 14.99 10.47 -8.32
CA LEU A 105 15.77 9.48 -9.05
C LEU A 105 16.12 9.86 -10.50
N LYS A 106 15.32 10.71 -11.16
CA LYS A 106 15.63 11.23 -12.51
C LYS A 106 16.94 12.03 -12.56
N ALA A 107 17.33 12.65 -11.44
CA ALA A 107 18.53 13.46 -11.30
C ALA A 107 18.65 14.63 -12.30
N ASP A 108 17.54 15.32 -12.61
CA ASP A 108 17.50 16.39 -13.63
C ASP A 108 18.24 17.70 -13.26
N THR A 109 18.72 17.84 -12.02
CA THR A 109 19.40 19.06 -11.55
C THR A 109 20.89 18.81 -11.31
N SER A 110 21.72 19.85 -11.49
CA SER A 110 23.18 19.77 -11.29
C SER A 110 23.55 19.21 -9.90
N VAL A 111 22.87 19.65 -8.85
CA VAL A 111 23.06 19.15 -7.48
C VAL A 111 22.75 17.66 -7.37
N ARG A 112 21.69 17.19 -8.04
CA ARG A 112 21.28 15.78 -8.00
C ARG A 112 22.25 14.90 -8.79
N LEU A 113 22.74 15.36 -9.94
CA LEU A 113 23.78 14.69 -10.71
C LEU A 113 25.07 14.56 -9.89
N GLU A 114 25.48 15.63 -9.22
CA GLU A 114 26.66 15.63 -8.34
C GLU A 114 26.53 14.57 -7.23
N LEU A 115 25.38 14.51 -6.55
CA LEU A 115 25.11 13.51 -5.52
C LEU A 115 25.09 12.09 -6.09
N LEU A 116 24.43 11.89 -7.23
CA LEU A 116 24.39 10.59 -7.90
C LEU A 116 25.79 10.11 -8.29
N ASN A 117 26.62 11.00 -8.83
CA ASN A 117 28.01 10.69 -9.20
C ASN A 117 28.87 10.36 -7.97
N LYS A 118 28.72 11.11 -6.87
CA LYS A 118 29.37 10.78 -5.59
C LYS A 118 28.96 9.41 -5.08
N VAL A 119 27.67 9.09 -5.11
CA VAL A 119 27.15 7.79 -4.68
C VAL A 119 27.62 6.66 -5.59
N LYS A 120 27.74 6.89 -6.90
CA LYS A 120 28.27 5.90 -7.86
C LYS A 120 29.76 5.62 -7.64
N ALA A 121 30.55 6.66 -7.36
CA ALA A 121 31.99 6.54 -7.15
C ALA A 121 32.38 5.98 -5.77
N GLY A 122 31.52 6.14 -4.76
CA GLY A 122 31.78 5.65 -3.41
C GLY A 122 31.72 4.12 -3.26
N PRO A 123 32.18 3.57 -2.12
CA PRO A 123 31.99 2.16 -1.78
C PRO A 123 30.50 1.84 -1.62
N LEU A 124 30.08 0.59 -1.87
CA LEU A 124 28.69 0.17 -1.65
C LEU A 124 28.38 0.17 -0.14
N PRO A 125 27.45 1.02 0.34
CA PRO A 125 27.06 1.03 1.73
C PRO A 125 26.08 -0.12 2.03
N SER A 126 26.14 -0.65 3.25
CA SER A 126 25.17 -1.64 3.72
C SER A 126 23.82 -0.98 4.02
N GLU A 127 22.71 -1.62 3.63
CA GLU A 127 21.33 -1.15 3.84
C GLU A 127 21.04 -0.66 5.27
N PRO A 128 21.36 -1.40 6.36
CA PRO A 128 21.16 -0.94 7.73
C PRO A 128 21.88 0.38 8.06
N ASN A 129 23.06 0.63 7.48
CA ASN A 129 23.81 1.86 7.71
C ASN A 129 23.15 3.05 7.01
N ILE A 130 22.57 2.85 5.82
CA ILE A 130 21.78 3.87 5.13
C ILE A 130 20.55 4.19 5.97
N MET A 131 19.81 3.17 6.39
CA MET A 131 18.58 3.35 7.17
C MET A 131 18.84 4.01 8.52
N LYS A 132 19.97 3.72 9.20
CA LYS A 132 20.39 4.41 10.42
C LYS A 132 20.66 5.90 10.20
N ARG A 133 21.34 6.27 9.10
CA ARG A 133 21.59 7.68 8.74
C ARG A 133 20.28 8.40 8.42
N LEU A 134 19.39 7.78 7.64
CA LEU A 134 18.08 8.33 7.31
C LEU A 134 17.17 8.46 8.55
N ALA A 135 17.25 7.52 9.49
CA ALA A 135 16.52 7.59 10.76
C ALA A 135 16.92 8.80 11.61
N ALA A 136 18.20 9.18 11.61
CA ALA A 136 18.67 10.38 12.30
C ALA A 136 18.05 11.67 11.70
N GLU A 137 17.88 11.72 10.38
CA GLU A 137 17.26 12.85 9.67
C GLU A 137 15.72 12.90 9.83
N SER A 138 15.10 11.79 10.25
CA SER A 138 13.64 11.71 10.41
C SER A 138 13.10 12.38 11.67
N ARG A 139 13.96 12.64 12.66
CA ARG A 139 13.61 13.29 13.94
C ARG A 139 13.68 14.82 13.90
N ALA A 140 14.09 15.39 12.77
CA ALA A 140 14.15 16.82 12.51
C ALA A 140 12.94 17.28 11.67
#